data_AF-A0A117S496-F1
#
_entry.id   AF-A0A117S496-F1
#
_cell.length_a   1.000
_cell.length_b   1.000
_cell.length_c   1.000
_cell.angle_alpha   90.00
_cell.angle_beta   90.00
_cell.angle_gamma   90.00
#
_symmetry.space_group_name_H-M   'P 1'
#
loop_
_entity.id
_entity.type
_entity.pdbx_description
1 polymer ?
#
loop_
_entity_poly.entity_id
_entity_poly.type
_entity_poly.pdbx_seq_one_letter_code
_entity_poly.pdbx_strand_id
1 'polypeptide(L)'
;MKSTLNQILGKLNIITGGTVILMGIYKFFIDRSSYVSLYIALAIIIVGPVEDYFNKLIKDSNKTSKRKELLYQRVDLTTSLIFLILLGLVLLET
;
A
#
# COMPACT_ATOMS: atom_id res chain seq x y z
N MET A 1 -16.12 21.38 -4.70
CA MET A 1 -15.74 20.38 -5.73
C MET A 1 -14.58 19.47 -5.32
N LYS A 2 -13.43 19.98 -4.82
CA LYS A 2 -12.30 19.14 -4.35
C LYS A 2 -12.64 18.14 -3.23
N SER A 3 -13.56 18.49 -2.31
CA SER A 3 -13.98 17.62 -1.20
C SER A 3 -14.68 16.33 -1.67
N THR A 4 -15.58 16.44 -2.64
CA THR A 4 -16.36 15.31 -3.17
C THR A 4 -15.48 14.34 -3.95
N LEU A 5 -14.52 14.86 -4.72
CA LEU A 5 -13.56 14.05 -5.48
C LEU A 5 -12.67 13.21 -4.55
N ASN A 6 -12.17 13.81 -3.46
CA ASN A 6 -11.35 13.08 -2.48
C ASN A 6 -12.15 11.99 -1.75
N GLN A 7 -13.44 12.22 -1.48
CA GLN A 7 -14.30 11.19 -0.87
C GLN A 7 -14.57 10.02 -1.81
N ILE A 8 -14.78 10.30 -3.10
CA ILE A 8 -15.00 9.26 -4.13
C ILE A 8 -13.72 8.46 -4.34
N LEU A 9 -12.57 9.13 -4.46
CA LEU A 9 -11.26 8.49 -4.58
C LEU A 9 -10.94 7.62 -3.35
N GLY A 10 -11.26 8.10 -2.14
CA GLY A 10 -11.09 7.31 -0.92
C GLY A 10 -11.96 6.05 -0.89
N LYS A 11 -13.23 6.14 -1.30
CA LYS A 11 -14.13 4.98 -1.39
C LYS A 11 -13.69 4.00 -2.47
N LEU A 12 -13.27 4.51 -3.64
CA LEU A 12 -12.71 3.68 -4.69
C LEU A 12 -11.47 2.95 -4.20
N ASN A 13 -10.53 3.62 -3.53
CA ASN A 13 -9.32 2.98 -3.01
C ASN A 13 -9.63 1.80 -2.06
N ILE A 14 -10.63 1.96 -1.19
CA ILE A 14 -11.10 0.89 -0.29
C ILE A 14 -11.73 -0.27 -1.07
N ILE A 15 -12.55 0.02 -2.09
CA ILE A 15 -13.20 -1.00 -2.91
C ILE A 15 -12.15 -1.75 -3.74
N THR A 16 -11.23 -1.05 -4.39
CA THR A 16 -10.17 -1.64 -5.21
C THR A 16 -9.23 -2.47 -4.35
N GLY A 17 -8.77 -1.93 -3.21
CA GLY A 17 -7.95 -2.66 -2.24
C GLY A 17 -8.65 -3.92 -1.73
N GLY A 18 -9.92 -3.80 -1.29
CA GLY A 18 -10.71 -4.94 -0.84
C GLY A 18 -10.93 -6.01 -1.91
N THR A 19 -11.14 -5.60 -3.16
CA THR A 19 -11.32 -6.53 -4.30
C THR A 19 -10.03 -7.31 -4.58
N VAL A 20 -8.88 -6.64 -4.54
CA VAL A 20 -7.57 -7.28 -4.74
C VAL A 20 -7.28 -8.27 -3.59
N ILE A 21 -7.71 -7.98 -2.35
CA ILE A 21 -7.55 -8.90 -1.20
C ILE A 21 -8.36 -10.16 -1.47
N LEU A 22 -9.64 -9.99 -1.80
CA LEU A 22 -10.57 -11.08 -2.04
C LEU A 22 -10.13 -11.94 -3.23
N MET A 23 -9.67 -11.34 -4.32
CA MET A 23 -9.11 -12.07 -5.46
C MET A 23 -7.84 -12.83 -5.09
N GLY A 24 -6.94 -12.22 -4.31
CA GLY A 24 -5.73 -12.88 -3.83
C GLY A 24 -6.07 -14.12 -3.01
N ILE A 25 -6.95 -13.97 -2.00
CA ILE A 25 -7.39 -15.06 -1.13
C ILE A 25 -8.09 -16.16 -1.94
N TYR A 26 -8.99 -15.79 -2.84
CA TYR A 26 -9.71 -16.74 -3.70
C TYR A 26 -8.74 -17.56 -4.57
N LYS A 27 -7.76 -16.90 -5.19
CA LYS A 27 -6.76 -17.54 -6.05
C LYS A 27 -5.81 -18.45 -5.26
N PHE A 28 -5.46 -18.07 -4.03
CA PHE A 28 -4.69 -18.91 -3.11
C PHE A 28 -5.40 -20.23 -2.77
N PHE A 29 -6.70 -20.16 -2.49
CA PHE A 29 -7.48 -21.35 -2.14
C PHE A 29 -7.73 -22.30 -3.33
N ILE A 30 -7.81 -21.76 -4.54
CA ILE A 30 -8.10 -22.57 -5.75
C ILE A 30 -6.84 -23.17 -6.37
N ASP A 31 -5.77 -22.39 -6.53
CA ASP A 31 -4.65 -22.85 -7.37
C ASP A 31 -3.55 -23.57 -6.59
N ARG A 32 -3.42 -23.43 -5.26
CA ARG A 32 -2.31 -23.98 -4.42
C ARG A 32 -0.87 -23.83 -4.97
N SER A 33 -0.69 -23.09 -6.07
CA SER A 33 0.48 -23.16 -6.96
C SER A 33 1.15 -21.80 -7.14
N SER A 34 0.56 -20.70 -6.66
CA SER A 34 1.20 -19.38 -6.73
C SER A 34 0.91 -18.54 -5.48
N TYR A 35 1.60 -18.89 -4.39
CA TYR A 35 1.69 -18.08 -3.16
C TYR A 35 2.19 -16.66 -3.48
N VAL A 36 3.04 -16.55 -4.49
CA VAL A 36 3.56 -15.33 -5.12
C VAL A 36 2.47 -14.29 -5.41
N SER A 37 1.42 -14.66 -6.16
CA SER A 37 0.37 -13.73 -6.58
C SER A 37 -0.41 -13.16 -5.38
N LEU A 38 -0.60 -13.98 -4.34
CA LEU A 38 -1.23 -13.58 -3.08
C LEU A 38 -0.33 -12.61 -2.31
N TYR A 39 0.99 -12.88 -2.23
CA TYR A 39 1.93 -11.99 -1.54
C TYR A 39 2.05 -10.62 -2.23
N ILE A 40 2.02 -10.56 -3.57
CA ILE A 40 1.96 -9.28 -4.32
C ILE A 40 0.70 -8.50 -3.97
N ALA A 41 -0.46 -9.18 -3.98
CA ALA A 41 -1.73 -8.56 -3.63
C ALA A 41 -1.67 -7.99 -2.21
N LEU A 42 -1.26 -8.78 -1.23
CA LEU A 42 -1.09 -8.35 0.16
C LEU A 42 -0.08 -7.20 0.30
N ALA A 43 1.05 -7.25 -0.42
CA ALA A 43 2.05 -6.19 -0.43
C ALA A 43 1.46 -4.85 -0.91
N ILE A 44 0.81 -4.86 -2.07
CA ILE A 44 0.18 -3.65 -2.65
C ILE A 44 -0.88 -3.08 -1.71
N ILE A 45 -1.68 -3.97 -1.12
CA ILE A 45 -2.79 -3.60 -0.25
C ILE A 45 -2.35 -3.10 1.11
N ILE A 46 -1.22 -3.58 1.64
CA ILE A 46 -0.72 -3.16 2.94
C ILE A 46 0.14 -1.90 2.81
N VAL A 47 1.05 -1.86 1.83
CA VAL A 47 2.05 -0.79 1.71
C VAL A 47 1.39 0.57 1.52
N GLY A 48 0.36 0.67 0.66
CA GLY A 48 -0.35 1.94 0.42
C GLY A 48 -1.07 2.49 1.67
N PRO A 49 -1.97 1.74 2.32
CA PRO A 49 -2.63 2.18 3.55
C PRO A 49 -1.66 2.42 4.72
N VAL A 50 -0.57 1.67 4.82
CA VAL A 50 0.49 1.91 5.82
C VAL A 50 1.20 3.22 5.54
N GLU A 51 1.54 3.51 4.28
CA GLU A 51 2.08 4.80 3.86
C GLU A 51 1.15 5.96 4.22
N ASP A 52 -0.13 5.85 3.83
CA ASP A 52 -1.16 6.86 4.13
C ASP A 52 -1.31 7.08 5.64
N TYR A 53 -1.26 6.00 6.42
CA TYR A 53 -1.32 6.07 7.88
C TYR A 53 -0.13 6.82 8.47
N PHE A 54 1.10 6.50 8.06
CA PHE A 54 2.29 7.22 8.51
C PHE A 54 2.28 8.69 8.08
N ASN A 55 1.83 8.96 6.85
CA ASN A 55 1.68 10.32 6.33
C ASN A 55 0.68 11.12 7.17
N LYS A 56 -0.43 10.51 7.59
CA LYS A 56 -1.40 11.12 8.50
C LYS A 56 -0.80 11.41 9.88
N LEU A 57 -0.02 10.47 10.45
CA LEU A 57 0.69 10.69 11.72
C LEU A 57 1.70 11.84 11.64
N ILE A 58 2.41 11.97 10.51
CA ILE A 58 3.35 13.07 10.27
C ILE A 58 2.59 14.39 10.17
N LYS A 59 1.46 14.40 9.45
CA LYS A 59 0.59 15.56 9.29
C LYS A 59 0.11 16.09 10.64
N ASP A 60 -0.35 15.20 11.50
CA ASP A 60 -0.91 15.53 12.82
C ASP A 60 0.17 15.83 13.88
N SER A 61 1.45 15.55 13.60
CA SER A 61 2.55 15.85 14.51
C SER A 61 2.83 17.36 14.64
N ASN A 62 3.25 17.81 15.83
CA ASN A 62 3.60 19.22 16.08
C ASN A 62 5.03 19.59 15.64
N LYS A 63 5.53 18.94 14.56
CA LYS A 63 6.88 19.13 14.02
C LYS A 63 6.93 20.31 13.05
N THR A 64 8.11 20.92 12.91
CA THR A 64 8.36 21.98 11.92
C THR A 64 8.17 21.47 10.49
N SER A 65 7.80 22.36 9.56
CA SER A 65 7.52 22.02 8.16
C SER A 65 8.67 21.25 7.49
N LYS A 66 9.91 21.74 7.64
CA LYS A 66 11.13 21.04 7.16
C LYS A 66 11.26 19.62 7.70
N ARG A 67 10.89 19.40 8.97
CA ARG A 67 11.00 18.08 9.60
C ARG A 67 9.87 17.14 9.19
N LYS A 68 8.70 17.66 8.83
CA LYS A 68 7.62 16.88 8.22
C LYS A 68 7.98 16.43 6.81
N GLU A 69 8.54 17.31 6.00
CA GLU A 69 9.00 16.99 4.63
C GLU A 69 10.02 15.85 4.61
N LEU A 70 11.04 15.91 5.48
CA LEU A 70 12.00 14.81 5.63
C LEU A 70 11.36 13.50 6.08
N LEU A 71 10.30 13.55 6.88
CA LEU A 71 9.60 12.35 7.32
C LEU A 71 8.73 11.77 6.19
N TYR A 72 8.04 12.61 5.41
CA TYR A 72 7.30 12.15 4.22
C TYR A 72 8.23 11.46 3.23
N GLN A 73 9.37 12.07 2.90
CA GLN A 73 10.38 11.45 2.03
C GLN A 73 10.89 10.13 2.58
N ARG A 74 11.11 10.02 3.90
CA ARG A 74 11.54 8.76 4.51
C ARG A 74 10.48 7.68 4.39
N VAL A 75 9.20 8.01 4.62
CA VAL A 75 8.10 7.05 4.50
C VAL A 75 8.03 6.55 3.06
N ASP A 76 8.00 7.46 2.08
CA ASP A 76 7.94 7.16 0.64
C ASP A 76 9.11 6.27 0.16
N LEU A 77 10.34 6.62 0.54
CA LEU A 77 11.51 5.79 0.21
C LEU A 77 11.46 4.41 0.86
N THR A 78 10.94 4.32 2.09
CA THR A 78 10.83 3.06 2.82
C THR A 78 9.75 2.17 2.20
N THR A 79 8.58 2.72 1.88
CA THR A 79 7.46 1.99 1.26
C THR A 79 7.82 1.53 -0.14
N SER A 80 8.50 2.38 -0.92
CA SER A 80 9.05 2.02 -2.23
C SER A 80 10.09 0.90 -2.15
N LEU A 81 11.01 0.95 -1.17
CA LEU A 81 12.02 -0.09 -0.97
C LEU A 81 11.40 -1.43 -0.55
N ILE A 82 10.44 -1.40 0.37
CA ILE A 82 9.69 -2.60 0.78
C ILE A 82 8.93 -3.20 -0.42
N PHE A 83 8.28 -2.35 -1.21
CA PHE A 83 7.60 -2.80 -2.44
C PHE A 83 8.57 -3.45 -3.42
N LEU A 84 9.75 -2.85 -3.64
CA LEU A 84 10.78 -3.38 -4.54
C LEU A 84 11.32 -4.74 -4.05
N ILE A 85 11.55 -4.90 -2.75
CA ILE A 85 11.97 -6.19 -2.16
C ILE A 85 10.90 -7.25 -2.37
N LEU A 86 9.63 -6.93 -2.10
CA LEU A 86 8.51 -7.85 -2.28
C LEU A 86 8.35 -8.24 -3.76
N LEU A 87 8.50 -7.30 -4.68
CA LEU A 87 8.50 -7.55 -6.12
C LEU A 87 9.71 -8.41 -6.55
N GLY A 88 10.90 -8.17 -6.00
CA GLY A 88 12.09 -8.96 -6.28
C GLY A 88 11.98 -10.40 -5.82
N LEU A 89 11.45 -10.63 -4.61
CA LEU A 89 11.18 -11.98 -4.08
C LEU A 89 10.19 -12.74 -4.98
N VAL A 90 9.18 -12.03 -5.48
CA VAL A 90 8.19 -12.56 -6.42
C VAL A 90 8.82 -13.01 -7.73
N LEU A 91 9.70 -12.20 -8.31
CA LEU A 91 10.39 -12.53 -9.57
C LEU A 91 11.40 -13.68 -9.41
N LEU A 92 11.88 -13.94 -8.20
CA LEU A 92 12.79 -15.06 -7.90
C LEU A 92 12.05 -16.38 -7.66
N GLU A 93 10.76 -16.33 -7.34
CA GLU A 93 9.92 -17.52 -7.13
C GLU A 93 9.26 -18.02 -8.43
N THR A 94 9.28 -17.20 -9.50
CA THR A 94 8.88 -17.55 -10.88
C THR A 94 10.04 -18.04 -11.72
#